data_AF-A0A426YZQ1-F1
#
_entry.id   AF-A0A426YZQ1-F1
#
_cell.length_a   1.000
_cell.length_b   1.000
_cell.length_c   1.000
_cell.angle_alpha   90.00
_cell.angle_beta   90.00
_cell.angle_gamma   90.00
#
_symmetry.space_group_name_H-M   'P 1'
#
loop_
_entity.id
_entity.type
_entity.pdbx_description
1 polymer ?
#
loop_
_entity_poly.entity_id
_entity_poly.type
_entity_poly.pdbx_seq_one_letter_code
_entity_poly.pdbx_strand_id
1 'polypeptide(L)'
;MSTGELKVLLINASGLKGADFVGTISPYVVIQYSDLEHKSRTAHDQGGDPVWNETFAFPVNSSAVDDPIQRKLTLRIMDADTYTDDDFIGQATVHVGNVIALGMEEGFAELEPAKYRVVLEDESYCGEIEVGVRFTTQVSSSSSSMQE
;
A
#
# COMPACT_ATOMS: atom_id res chain seq x y z
N MET A 1 -25.45 -2.86 -1.91
CA MET A 1 -24.23 -2.09 -1.58
C MET A 1 -23.23 -2.41 -2.67
N SER A 2 -22.81 -1.42 -3.46
CA SER A 2 -21.71 -1.60 -4.39
C SER A 2 -20.44 -1.78 -3.58
N THR A 3 -19.81 -2.94 -3.72
CA THR A 3 -18.53 -3.24 -3.08
C THR A 3 -17.48 -3.37 -4.15
N GLY A 4 -16.30 -2.86 -3.89
CA GLY A 4 -15.14 -3.00 -4.75
C GLY A 4 -13.96 -3.57 -3.98
N GLU A 5 -12.87 -3.75 -4.71
CA GLU A 5 -11.59 -4.21 -4.19
C GLU A 5 -10.51 -3.23 -4.62
N LEU A 6 -9.76 -2.73 -3.63
CA LEU A 6 -8.59 -1.88 -3.82
C LEU A 6 -7.34 -2.74 -3.72
N LYS A 7 -6.68 -2.94 -4.86
CA LYS A 7 -5.40 -3.60 -4.98
C LYS A 7 -4.27 -2.58 -4.85
N VAL A 8 -3.37 -2.81 -3.92
CA VAL A 8 -2.16 -2.03 -3.70
C VAL A 8 -0.99 -2.89 -4.14
N LEU A 9 -0.30 -2.48 -5.19
CA LEU A 9 0.92 -3.11 -5.69
C LEU A 9 2.12 -2.40 -5.08
N LEU A 10 2.78 -3.06 -4.14
CA LEU A 10 4.04 -2.64 -3.56
C LEU A 10 5.19 -3.14 -4.44
N ILE A 11 5.92 -2.23 -5.08
CA ILE A 11 6.98 -2.62 -6.03
C ILE A 11 8.33 -2.65 -5.32
N ASN A 12 8.88 -1.48 -5.01
CA ASN A 12 10.19 -1.30 -4.40
C ASN A 12 10.25 0.02 -3.62
N ALA A 13 11.28 0.18 -2.80
CA ALA A 13 11.69 1.48 -2.29
C ALA A 13 13.14 1.75 -2.69
N SER A 14 13.53 3.02 -2.72
CA SER A 14 14.88 3.44 -3.05
C SER A 14 15.30 4.65 -2.23
N GLY A 15 16.58 4.69 -1.85
CA GLY A 15 17.15 5.83 -1.14
C GLY A 15 16.64 6.00 0.30
N LEU A 16 16.28 4.90 0.97
CA LEU A 16 15.86 4.92 2.37
C LEU A 16 17.04 5.34 3.26
N LYS A 17 16.86 6.41 4.04
CA LYS A 17 17.95 7.09 4.77
C LYS A 17 18.40 6.39 6.06
N GLY A 18 17.84 5.22 6.37
CA GLY A 18 18.34 4.28 7.40
C GLY A 18 19.49 3.37 6.92
N ALA A 19 19.84 3.43 5.63
CA ALA A 19 20.90 2.63 5.02
C ALA A 19 22.34 3.01 5.43
N ASP A 20 22.53 3.98 6.33
CA ASP A 20 23.85 4.22 6.98
C ASP A 20 24.30 2.98 7.80
N PHE A 21 23.37 2.10 8.17
CA PHE A 21 23.65 0.73 8.62
C PHE A 21 23.71 -0.24 7.44
N VAL A 22 24.72 -0.08 6.58
CA VAL A 22 25.03 -1.05 5.53
C VAL A 22 25.40 -2.40 6.17
N GLY A 23 24.47 -3.37 6.16
CA GLY A 23 24.82 -4.76 6.49
C GLY A 23 23.70 -5.71 6.94
N THR A 24 22.61 -5.24 7.56
CA THR A 24 21.65 -6.19 8.18
C THR A 24 20.20 -5.70 8.25
N ILE A 25 19.85 -4.58 7.62
CA ILE A 25 18.46 -4.09 7.67
C ILE A 25 17.55 -5.01 6.86
N SER A 26 16.40 -5.30 7.43
CA SER A 26 15.36 -6.17 6.91
C SER A 26 14.06 -5.36 6.84
N PRO A 27 13.94 -4.41 5.89
CA PRO A 27 12.78 -3.53 5.83
C PRO A 27 11.53 -4.28 5.39
N TYR A 28 10.42 -4.01 6.06
CA TYR A 28 9.07 -4.42 5.67
C TYR A 28 8.14 -3.21 5.65
N VAL A 29 7.07 -3.32 4.88
CA VAL A 29 6.08 -2.26 4.71
C VAL A 29 4.78 -2.70 5.33
N VAL A 30 4.26 -1.88 6.22
CA VAL A 30 2.93 -2.00 6.81
C VAL A 30 1.99 -1.10 6.02
N ILE A 31 1.12 -1.72 5.24
CA ILE A 31 0.08 -1.07 4.45
C ILE A 31 -1.17 -0.99 5.31
N GLN A 32 -1.50 0.22 5.76
CA GLN A 32 -2.69 0.51 6.54
C GLN A 32 -3.72 1.22 5.66
N TYR A 33 -4.90 0.62 5.57
CA TYR A 33 -6.05 1.16 4.85
C TYR A 33 -7.29 1.10 5.76
N SER A 34 -7.79 2.25 6.17
CA SER A 34 -8.91 2.34 7.13
C SER A 34 -8.58 1.60 8.43
N ASP A 35 -9.34 0.55 8.76
CA ASP A 35 -9.17 -0.30 9.94
C ASP A 35 -8.37 -1.58 9.63
N LEU A 36 -7.99 -1.77 8.37
CA LEU A 36 -7.25 -2.93 7.90
C LEU A 36 -5.76 -2.61 7.83
N GLU A 37 -4.96 -3.54 8.31
CA GLU A 37 -3.50 -3.48 8.25
C GLU A 37 -2.99 -4.77 7.61
N HIS A 38 -2.11 -4.63 6.61
CA HIS A 38 -1.39 -5.73 6.00
C HIS A 38 0.11 -5.46 6.09
N LYS A 39 0.88 -6.48 6.42
CA LYS A 39 2.35 -6.41 6.45
C LYS A 39 2.90 -7.12 5.22
N SER A 40 3.84 -6.48 4.55
CA SER A 40 4.62 -7.11 3.49
C SER A 40 5.62 -8.10 4.06
N ARG A 41 6.20 -8.90 3.16
CA ARG A 41 7.39 -9.66 3.46
C ARG A 41 8.54 -8.72 3.79
N THR A 42 9.45 -9.27 4.57
CA THR A 42 10.68 -8.60 4.94
C THR A 42 11.70 -8.77 3.81
N ALA A 43 12.19 -7.66 3.29
CA ALA A 43 13.19 -7.62 2.22
C ALA A 43 14.60 -7.83 2.81
N HIS A 44 14.95 -9.07 3.08
CA HIS A 44 16.26 -9.41 3.67
C HIS A 44 17.38 -9.24 2.63
N ASP A 45 18.55 -8.72 3.05
CA ASP A 45 19.77 -8.60 2.23
C ASP A 45 19.68 -7.64 1.03
N GLN A 46 18.67 -6.75 0.98
CA GLN A 46 18.48 -5.82 -0.14
C GLN A 46 18.97 -4.38 0.13
N GLY A 47 19.45 -4.10 1.34
CA GLY A 47 20.03 -2.80 1.70
C GLY A 47 19.05 -1.63 1.53
N GLY A 48 19.51 -0.54 0.91
CA GLY A 48 18.73 0.70 0.72
C GLY A 48 17.71 0.68 -0.41
N ASP A 49 17.66 -0.43 -1.17
CA ASP A 49 16.81 -0.60 -2.37
C ASP A 49 15.96 -1.89 -2.29
N PRO A 50 15.12 -2.05 -1.25
CA PRO A 50 14.32 -3.25 -1.08
C PRO A 50 13.25 -3.38 -2.18
N VAL A 51 13.03 -4.61 -2.63
CA VAL A 51 12.06 -4.96 -3.68
C VAL A 51 11.11 -6.03 -3.15
N TRP A 52 9.85 -5.66 -3.00
CA TRP A 52 8.81 -6.57 -2.52
C TRP A 52 8.06 -7.24 -3.66
N ASN A 53 7.64 -6.46 -4.68
CA ASN A 53 6.75 -6.93 -5.75
C ASN A 53 5.52 -7.71 -5.21
N GLU A 54 4.89 -7.19 -4.17
CA GLU A 54 3.73 -7.80 -3.52
C GLU A 54 2.45 -7.03 -3.80
N THR A 55 1.34 -7.74 -3.96
CA THR A 55 0.03 -7.12 -4.14
C THR A 55 -0.88 -7.44 -2.97
N PHE A 56 -1.48 -6.41 -2.39
CA PHE A 56 -2.43 -6.50 -1.29
C PHE A 56 -3.82 -6.09 -1.79
N ALA A 57 -4.87 -6.77 -1.34
CA ALA A 57 -6.24 -6.47 -1.73
C ALA A 57 -7.06 -6.09 -0.50
N PHE A 58 -7.70 -4.93 -0.55
CA PHE A 58 -8.53 -4.39 0.52
C PHE A 58 -9.98 -4.29 0.03
N PRO A 59 -10.95 -4.86 0.78
CA PRO A 59 -12.36 -4.67 0.46
C PRO A 59 -12.77 -3.22 0.71
N VAL A 60 -13.42 -2.60 -0.28
CA VAL A 60 -13.87 -1.21 -0.22
C VAL A 60 -15.37 -1.16 -0.42
N ASN A 61 -16.06 -0.49 0.48
CA ASN A 61 -17.51 -0.30 0.40
C ASN A 61 -17.83 1.08 -0.17
N SER A 62 -19.05 1.28 -0.68
CA SER A 62 -19.52 2.60 -1.15
C SER A 62 -19.38 3.72 -0.10
N SER A 63 -19.41 3.39 1.19
CA SER A 63 -19.17 4.35 2.28
C SER A 63 -17.74 4.90 2.33
N ALA A 64 -16.77 4.22 1.73
CA ALA A 64 -15.38 4.69 1.63
C ALA A 64 -15.23 5.92 0.76
N VAL A 65 -16.19 6.15 -0.14
CA VAL A 65 -16.22 7.40 -0.90
C VAL A 65 -16.54 8.55 0.02
N ASP A 66 -17.36 8.40 1.07
CA ASP A 66 -17.70 9.53 1.97
C ASP A 66 -16.65 9.73 3.08
N ASP A 67 -16.03 8.63 3.53
CA ASP A 67 -15.09 8.64 4.64
C ASP A 67 -13.69 9.16 4.24
N PRO A 68 -13.19 10.26 4.82
CA PRO A 68 -11.90 10.84 4.47
C PRO A 68 -10.70 9.98 4.87
N ILE A 69 -10.85 9.06 5.81
CA ILE A 69 -9.80 8.14 6.25
C ILE A 69 -9.65 7.03 5.20
N GLN A 70 -10.76 6.51 4.68
CA GLN A 70 -10.77 5.48 3.63
C GLN A 70 -10.27 5.99 2.26
N ARG A 71 -10.13 7.31 2.09
CA ARG A 71 -9.53 7.92 0.88
C ARG A 71 -8.00 8.01 0.93
N LYS A 72 -7.37 7.61 2.04
CA LYS A 72 -5.92 7.68 2.25
C LYS A 72 -5.39 6.29 2.59
N LEU A 73 -4.30 5.94 1.93
CA LEU A 73 -3.53 4.72 2.18
C LEU A 73 -2.23 5.13 2.85
N THR A 74 -1.92 4.54 3.99
CA THR A 74 -0.70 4.81 4.74
C THR A 74 0.24 3.62 4.57
N LEU A 75 1.47 3.89 4.16
CA LEU A 75 2.53 2.90 3.97
C LEU A 75 3.63 3.21 4.98
N ARG A 76 3.79 2.38 6.00
CA ARG A 76 4.82 2.56 7.04
C ARG A 76 5.95 1.58 6.77
N ILE A 77 7.16 2.06 6.65
CA ILE A 77 8.36 1.26 6.44
C ILE A 77 9.01 1.07 7.80
N MET A 78 9.19 -0.18 8.20
CA MET A 78 9.76 -0.59 9.47
C MET A 78 10.91 -1.56 9.22
N ASP A 79 11.93 -1.53 10.07
CA ASP A 79 13.02 -2.50 10.08
C ASP A 79 12.67 -3.65 11.02
N ALA A 80 12.61 -4.88 10.48
CA ALA A 80 12.40 -6.05 11.31
C ALA A 80 13.72 -6.47 11.94
N ASP A 81 13.96 -6.00 13.16
CA ASP A 81 15.12 -6.38 13.94
C ASP A 81 14.86 -7.65 14.74
N THR A 82 15.82 -8.58 14.77
CA THR A 82 15.63 -9.88 15.45
C THR A 82 15.85 -9.79 16.97
N TYR A 83 16.54 -8.74 17.43
CA TYR A 83 17.00 -8.60 18.82
C TYR A 83 16.53 -7.32 19.53
N THR A 84 16.04 -6.32 18.80
CA THR A 84 15.57 -5.03 19.33
C THR A 84 14.15 -4.73 18.88
N ASP A 85 13.55 -3.66 19.42
CA ASP A 85 12.27 -3.14 18.93
C ASP A 85 12.40 -2.77 17.45
N ASP A 86 11.35 -2.99 16.66
CA ASP A 86 11.34 -2.65 15.23
C ASP A 86 11.59 -1.15 15.02
N ASP A 87 12.60 -0.78 14.23
CA ASP A 87 12.93 0.63 14.00
C ASP A 87 12.05 1.23 12.91
N PHE A 88 11.51 2.42 13.17
CA PHE A 88 10.69 3.13 12.18
C PHE A 88 11.58 3.86 11.17
N ILE A 89 11.60 3.38 9.92
CA ILE A 89 12.40 3.97 8.85
C ILE A 89 11.69 5.17 8.20
N GLY A 90 10.36 5.12 8.10
CA GLY A 90 9.59 6.21 7.50
C GLY A 90 8.19 5.81 7.08
N GLN A 91 7.43 6.79 6.57
CA GLN A 91 6.06 6.58 6.12
C GLN A 91 5.79 7.36 4.83
N ALA A 92 4.96 6.79 3.96
CA ALA A 92 4.38 7.44 2.81
C ALA A 92 2.85 7.42 2.89
N THR A 93 2.23 8.48 2.40
CA THR A 93 0.76 8.60 2.34
C THR A 93 0.33 8.72 0.89
N VAL A 94 -0.55 7.83 0.44
CA VAL A 94 -1.07 7.77 -0.92
C VAL A 94 -2.56 8.13 -0.91
N HIS A 95 -2.95 9.06 -1.79
CA HIS A 95 -4.34 9.46 -1.94
C HIS A 95 -5.05 8.56 -2.94
N VAL A 96 -5.84 7.62 -2.43
CA VAL A 96 -6.59 6.64 -3.23
C VAL A 96 -8.05 7.04 -3.44
N GLY A 97 -8.51 8.12 -2.81
CA GLY A 97 -9.89 8.58 -2.90
C GLY A 97 -10.38 8.85 -4.33
N ASN A 98 -9.53 9.40 -5.21
CA ASN A 98 -9.91 9.63 -6.61
C ASN A 98 -10.08 8.30 -7.37
N VAL A 99 -9.18 7.34 -7.14
CA VAL A 99 -9.23 6.00 -7.76
C VAL A 99 -10.48 5.26 -7.30
N ILE A 100 -10.81 5.32 -6.02
CA ILE A 100 -12.01 4.68 -5.47
C ILE A 100 -13.28 5.33 -6.02
N ALA A 101 -13.33 6.67 -6.05
CA ALA A 101 -14.48 7.40 -6.58
C ALA A 101 -14.71 7.05 -8.05
N LEU A 102 -13.69 7.24 -8.91
CA LEU A 102 -13.71 6.90 -10.33
C LEU A 102 -14.06 5.42 -10.55
N GLY A 103 -13.50 4.52 -9.74
CA GLY A 103 -13.75 3.09 -9.87
C GLY A 103 -15.15 2.66 -9.44
N MET A 104 -15.80 3.41 -8.55
CA MET A 104 -17.20 3.20 -8.17
C MET A 104 -18.18 3.68 -9.25
N GLU A 105 -17.84 4.76 -9.97
CA GLU A 105 -18.65 5.31 -11.07
C GLU A 105 -18.43 4.58 -12.41
N GLU A 106 -17.18 4.35 -12.82
CA GLU A 106 -16.79 3.71 -14.10
C GLU A 106 -16.67 2.18 -13.98
N GLY A 107 -16.63 1.64 -12.75
CA GLY A 107 -16.44 0.22 -12.44
C GLY A 107 -14.98 -0.23 -12.40
N PHE A 108 -14.05 0.56 -12.94
CA PHE A 108 -12.62 0.29 -12.93
C PHE A 108 -11.82 1.59 -12.86
N ALA A 109 -10.81 1.63 -12.00
CA ALA A 109 -9.85 2.72 -11.95
C ALA A 109 -8.48 2.21 -11.56
N GLU A 110 -7.44 2.89 -12.03
CA GLU A 110 -6.06 2.54 -11.78
C GLU A 110 -5.24 3.82 -11.62
N LEU A 111 -4.32 3.77 -10.68
CA LEU A 111 -3.27 4.74 -10.45
C LEU A 111 -1.97 4.08 -10.89
N GLU A 112 -1.35 4.67 -11.90
CA GLU A 112 -0.05 4.22 -12.38
C GLU A 112 0.94 4.16 -11.22
N PRO A 113 1.82 3.15 -11.20
CA PRO A 113 2.84 3.03 -10.17
C PRO A 113 3.70 4.29 -10.14
N ALA A 114 3.64 4.97 -9.01
CA ALA A 114 4.30 6.24 -8.81
C ALA A 114 5.19 6.18 -7.58
N LYS A 115 6.23 7.01 -7.58
CA LYS A 115 7.13 7.17 -6.45
C LYS A 115 6.54 8.15 -5.46
N TYR A 116 6.37 7.70 -4.23
CA TYR A 116 5.91 8.49 -3.10
C TYR A 116 7.07 8.81 -2.19
N ARG A 117 7.16 10.07 -1.77
CA ARG A 117 8.13 10.50 -0.78
C ARG A 117 7.88 9.77 0.54
N VAL A 118 8.92 9.16 1.08
CA VAL A 118 8.93 8.61 2.42
C VAL A 118 9.45 9.71 3.34
N VAL A 119 8.72 9.96 4.43
CA VAL A 119 9.09 10.94 5.44
C VAL A 119 9.21 10.26 6.80
N LEU A 120 10.16 10.74 7.60
CA LEU A 120 10.34 10.35 9.00
C LEU A 120 9.30 11.04 9.90
N GLU A 121 9.27 10.68 11.19
CA GLU A 121 8.44 11.36 12.19
C GLU A 121 8.78 12.85 12.32
N ASP A 122 10.04 13.22 12.07
CA ASP A 122 10.53 14.61 12.05
C ASP A 122 10.28 15.32 10.70
N GLU A 123 9.40 14.77 9.84
CA GLU A 123 9.08 15.28 8.49
C GLU A 123 10.28 15.31 7.51
N SER A 124 11.42 14.78 7.95
CA SER A 124 12.63 14.65 7.14
C SER A 124 12.45 13.64 6.03
N TYR A 125 12.86 14.01 4.81
CA TYR A 125 12.82 13.12 3.65
C TYR A 125 13.75 11.91 3.85
N CYS A 126 13.19 10.72 3.62
CA CYS A 126 13.81 9.42 3.86
C CYS A 126 13.64 8.47 2.67
N GLY A 127 13.81 8.98 1.45
CA GLY A 127 13.74 8.19 0.23
C GLY A 127 12.36 8.17 -0.42
N GLU A 128 12.18 7.20 -1.30
CA GLU A 128 10.99 7.06 -2.13
C GLU A 128 10.50 5.62 -2.13
N ILE A 129 9.19 5.43 -2.21
CA ILE A 129 8.57 4.12 -2.35
C ILE A 129 7.67 4.10 -3.58
N GLU A 130 7.83 3.09 -4.42
CA GLU A 130 7.05 2.90 -5.64
C GLU A 130 5.86 1.99 -5.37
N VAL A 131 4.66 2.55 -5.52
CA VAL A 131 3.40 1.86 -5.27
C VAL A 131 2.41 2.14 -6.38
N GLY A 132 1.80 1.09 -6.91
CA GLY A 132 0.65 1.14 -7.81
C GLY A 132 -0.64 0.90 -7.03
N VAL A 133 -1.74 1.52 -7.45
CA VAL A 133 -3.04 1.30 -6.82
C VAL A 133 -4.08 1.04 -7.90
N ARG A 134 -4.92 0.04 -7.71
CA ARG A 134 -5.95 -0.33 -8.67
C ARG A 134 -7.24 -0.63 -7.95
N PHE A 135 -8.34 -0.04 -8.38
CA PHE A 135 -9.67 -0.34 -7.88
C PHE A 135 -10.50 -1.06 -8.94
N THR A 136 -11.19 -2.12 -8.53
CA THR A 136 -12.16 -2.83 -9.36
C THR A 136 -13.47 -2.99 -8.61
N THR A 137 -14.58 -2.61 -9.23
CA THR A 137 -15.91 -2.89 -8.67
C THR A 137 -16.20 -4.39 -8.75
N GLN A 138 -16.72 -4.97 -7.67
CA GLN A 138 -17.22 -6.34 -7.71
C GLN A 138 -18.68 -6.27 -8.15
N VAL A 139 -18.89 -6.32 -9.46
CA VAL A 139 -20.23 -6.60 -9.97
C VAL A 139 -20.49 -8.06 -9.65
N SER A 140 -21.38 -8.34 -8.69
CA SER A 140 -21.91 -9.68 -8.47
C SER A 140 -22.47 -10.19 -9.78
N SER A 141 -21.65 -10.93 -10.51
CA SER A 141 -22.08 -11.71 -11.65
C SER A 141 -22.88 -12.85 -11.04
N SER A 142 -24.18 -12.62 -10.85
CA SER A 142 -25.13 -13.71 -10.67
C SER A 142 -25.03 -14.59 -11.92
N SER A 143 -24.13 -15.58 -11.88
CA SER A 143 -24.10 -16.66 -12.85
C SER A 143 -25.36 -17.47 -12.60
N SER A 144 -26.46 -17.01 -13.19
CA SER A 144 -27.61 -17.84 -13.47
C SER A 144 -27.19 -18.78 -14.59
N SER A 145 -26.62 -19.93 -14.22
CA SER A 145 -26.56 -21.09 -15.12
C SER A 145 -27.59 -22.10 -14.63
N MET A 146 -28.86 -21.73 -14.81
CA MET A 146 -29.94 -22.68 -15.04
C MET A 146 -29.94 -23.02 -16.53
N GLN A 147 -29.42 -24.19 -16.88
CA GLN A 147 -29.65 -24.99 -18.10
C GLN A 147 -28.60 -26.12 -18.07
N GLU A 148 -28.91 -27.42 -18.13
CA GLU A 148 -30.11 -28.19 -18.47
C GLU A 148 -30.24 -29.43 -17.57
#